data_AF-A0A973P3N7-F1
#
_entry.id   AF-A0A973P3N7-F1
#
_cell.length_a   1.000
_cell.length_b   1.000
_cell.length_c   1.000
_cell.angle_alpha   90.00
_cell.angle_beta   90.00
_cell.angle_gamma   90.00
#
_symmetry.space_group_name_H-M   'P 1'
#
loop_
_entity.id
_entity.type
_entity.pdbx_description
1 polymer ?
#
loop_
_entity_poly.entity_id
_entity_poly.type
_entity_poly.pdbx_seq_one_letter_code
_entity_poly.pdbx_strand_id
1 'polypeptide(L)'
;MAATMAAFALLAATKTHQPAAAALLAAAWGAASWCQTPPQQHRLITAAPAEAPLLMALNASSIYIGIGLGTATGGVLVSSGAATMSTIAAALAVPALTWLAVTRGRTTKISPR
;
A
#
# COMPACT_ATOMS: atom_id res chain seq x y z
N MET A 1 5.36 -0.62 3.67
CA MET A 1 4.60 0.56 3.19
C MET A 1 3.93 1.35 4.32
N ALA A 2 2.96 0.81 5.07
CA ALA A 2 2.32 1.58 6.16
C ALA A 2 3.33 2.05 7.24
N ALA A 3 4.21 1.14 7.68
CA ALA A 3 5.28 1.48 8.63
C ALA A 3 6.26 2.53 8.08
N THR A 4 6.60 2.48 6.78
CA THR A 4 7.50 3.46 6.18
C THR A 4 6.84 4.84 6.07
N MET A 5 5.53 4.91 5.78
CA MET A 5 4.78 6.18 5.80
C MET A 5 4.67 6.76 7.21
N ALA A 6 4.42 5.93 8.23
CA ALA A 6 4.44 6.38 9.62
C ALA A 6 5.82 6.90 10.04
N ALA A 7 6.89 6.21 9.65
CA ALA A 7 8.26 6.66 9.90
C ALA A 7 8.59 7.98 9.17
N PHE A 8 8.11 8.17 7.93
CA PHE A 8 8.21 9.45 7.24
C PHE A 8 7.47 10.57 7.97
N ALA A 9 6.27 10.31 8.49
CA ALA A 9 5.51 11.29 9.25
C ALA A 9 6.24 11.71 10.54
N LEU A 10 6.82 10.75 11.26
CA LEU A 10 7.63 11.00 12.45
C LEU A 10 8.90 11.80 12.11
N LEU A 11 9.62 11.39 11.05
CA LEU A 11 10.81 12.09 10.59
C LEU A 11 10.51 13.54 10.14
N ALA A 12 9.37 13.77 9.49
CA ALA A 12 8.95 15.10 9.11
C ALA A 12 8.56 15.96 10.33
N ALA A 13 8.02 15.35 11.39
CA ALA A 13 7.63 16.04 12.61
C ALA A 13 8.83 16.58 13.42
N THR A 14 10.01 15.94 13.33
CA THR A 14 11.22 16.44 14.03
C THR A 14 11.76 17.74 13.43
N LYS A 15 11.36 18.11 12.20
CA LYS A 15 11.86 19.27 11.44
C LYS A 15 13.39 19.28 11.24
N THR A 16 14.05 18.14 11.43
CA THR A 16 15.50 17.99 11.24
C THR A 16 15.81 17.53 9.82
N HIS A 17 16.83 18.11 9.19
CA HIS A 17 17.23 17.73 7.84
C HIS A 17 18.09 16.45 7.85
N GLN A 18 17.48 15.29 7.58
CA GLN A 18 18.14 13.97 7.60
C GLN A 18 17.98 13.22 6.25
N PRO A 19 18.72 13.62 5.20
CA PRO A 19 18.54 13.09 3.85
C PRO A 19 18.83 11.58 3.74
N ALA A 20 19.81 11.06 4.50
CA ALA A 20 20.12 9.64 4.51
C ALA A 20 18.96 8.79 5.07
N ALA A 21 18.33 9.24 6.16
CA ALA A 21 17.16 8.55 6.72
C ALA A 21 15.97 8.58 5.76
N ALA A 22 15.71 9.74 5.14
CA ALA A 22 14.66 9.86 4.13
C ALA A 22 14.90 8.94 2.91
N ALA A 23 16.14 8.84 2.44
CA ALA A 23 16.52 7.95 1.35
C ALA A 23 16.31 6.47 1.71
N LEU A 24 16.69 6.05 2.91
CA LEU A 24 16.46 4.69 3.41
C LEU A 24 14.97 4.36 3.50
N LEU A 25 14.16 5.28 4.02
CA LEU A 25 12.71 5.12 4.08
C LEU A 25 12.08 5.04 2.69
N ALA A 26 12.58 5.83 1.73
CA ALA A 26 12.12 5.80 0.34
C ALA A 26 12.47 4.48 -0.34
N ALA A 27 13.70 3.98 -0.13
CA ALA A 27 14.14 2.69 -0.64
C ALA A 27 13.32 1.53 -0.06
N ALA A 28 13.08 1.53 1.25
CA ALA A 28 12.25 0.53 1.92
C ALA A 28 10.79 0.58 1.47
N TRP A 29 10.25 1.78 1.26
CA TRP A 29 8.92 1.96 0.67
C TRP A 29 8.87 1.39 -0.75
N GLY A 30 9.83 1.73 -1.59
CA GLY A 30 9.94 1.22 -2.97
C GLY A 30 9.99 -0.30 -2.98
N ALA A 31 10.94 -0.90 -2.26
CA ALA A 31 11.06 -2.35 -2.16
C ALA A 31 9.74 -3.03 -1.75
N ALA A 32 9.06 -2.51 -0.72
CA ALA A 32 7.78 -3.05 -0.29
C ALA A 32 6.69 -2.95 -1.37
N SER A 33 6.64 -1.85 -2.14
CA SER A 33 5.68 -1.64 -3.22
C SER A 33 5.88 -2.59 -4.40
N TRP A 34 7.11 -3.00 -4.69
CA TRP A 34 7.43 -3.91 -5.79
C TRP A 34 7.34 -5.39 -5.38
N CYS A 35 7.71 -5.74 -4.14
CA CYS A 35 7.67 -7.11 -3.66
C CYS A 35 6.25 -7.66 -3.44
N GLN A 36 5.23 -6.80 -3.35
CA GLN A 36 3.85 -7.25 -3.09
C GLN A 36 3.18 -7.89 -4.32
N THR A 37 3.57 -7.51 -5.53
CA THR A 37 2.86 -7.89 -6.76
C THR A 37 2.95 -9.39 -7.06
N PRO A 38 4.13 -10.04 -7.02
CA PRO A 38 4.21 -11.47 -7.37
C PRO A 38 3.39 -12.37 -6.42
N PRO A 39 3.43 -12.20 -5.09
CA PRO A 39 2.56 -12.96 -4.18
C PRO A 39 1.07 -12.69 -4.40
N GLN A 40 0.67 -11.45 -4.73
CA GLN A 40 -0.73 -11.13 -5.01
C GLN A 40 -1.22 -11.81 -6.29
N GLN A 41 -0.43 -11.75 -7.36
CA GLN A 41 -0.76 -12.40 -8.63
C GLN A 41 -0.84 -13.93 -8.47
N HIS A 42 0.14 -14.55 -7.80
CA HIS A 42 0.12 -15.98 -7.53
C HIS A 42 -1.15 -16.41 -6.77
N ARG A 43 -1.52 -15.68 -5.70
CA ARG A 43 -2.74 -16.00 -4.92
C ARG A 43 -4.01 -15.95 -5.76
N LEU A 44 -4.17 -14.94 -6.61
CA LEU A 44 -5.33 -14.79 -7.48
C LEU A 44 -5.41 -15.92 -8.52
N ILE A 45 -4.28 -16.26 -9.15
CA ILE A 45 -4.19 -17.37 -10.11
C ILE A 45 -4.55 -18.70 -9.43
N THR A 46 -4.00 -18.95 -8.23
CA THR A 46 -4.32 -20.18 -7.49
C THR A 46 -5.75 -20.24 -6.97
N ALA A 47 -6.40 -19.08 -6.76
CA ALA A 47 -7.76 -19.02 -6.23
C ALA A 47 -8.82 -19.36 -7.29
N ALA A 48 -8.60 -18.95 -8.55
CA ALA A 48 -9.49 -19.29 -9.66
C ALA A 48 -8.66 -19.39 -10.97
N PRO A 49 -8.08 -20.57 -11.26
CA PRO A 49 -7.19 -20.74 -12.41
C PRO A 49 -7.89 -20.51 -13.76
N ALA A 50 -9.16 -20.90 -13.89
CA ALA A 50 -9.94 -20.74 -15.11
C ALA A 50 -10.27 -19.26 -15.41
N GLU A 51 -10.45 -18.46 -14.37
CA GLU A 51 -10.78 -17.03 -14.43
C GLU A 51 -9.54 -16.14 -14.20
N ALA A 52 -8.33 -16.71 -14.23
CA ALA A 52 -7.09 -16.00 -13.92
C ALA A 52 -6.93 -14.67 -14.72
N PRO A 53 -7.19 -14.60 -16.04
CA PRO A 53 -7.12 -13.34 -16.78
C PRO A 53 -8.08 -12.27 -16.25
N LEU A 54 -9.30 -12.65 -15.88
CA LEU A 54 -10.31 -11.74 -15.33
C LEU A 54 -9.90 -11.23 -13.94
N LEU A 55 -9.40 -12.11 -13.07
CA LEU A 55 -8.90 -11.72 -11.75
C LEU A 55 -7.67 -10.80 -11.85
N MET A 56 -6.78 -11.03 -12.81
CA MET A 56 -5.64 -10.15 -13.07
C MET A 56 -6.08 -8.76 -13.53
N ALA A 57 -7.05 -8.69 -14.44
CA ALA A 57 -7.62 -7.43 -14.90
C ALA A 57 -8.28 -6.67 -13.74
N LEU A 58 -9.10 -7.34 -12.92
CA LEU A 58 -9.76 -6.73 -11.76
C LEU A 58 -8.77 -6.21 -10.72
N ASN A 59 -7.70 -6.97 -10.46
CA ASN A 59 -6.62 -6.54 -9.59
C ASN A 59 -5.93 -5.27 -10.12
N ALA A 60 -5.57 -5.25 -11.40
CA ALA A 60 -4.95 -4.10 -12.04
C ALA A 60 -5.87 -2.86 -11.98
N SER A 61 -7.16 -3.01 -12.28
CA SER A 61 -8.14 -1.93 -12.16
C SER A 61 -8.20 -1.38 -10.73
N SER A 62 -8.21 -2.26 -9.73
CA SER A 62 -8.23 -1.86 -8.31
C SER A 62 -6.97 -1.07 -7.92
N ILE A 63 -5.80 -1.52 -8.40
CA ILE A 63 -4.53 -0.80 -8.21
C ILE A 63 -4.59 0.58 -8.84
N TYR A 64 -5.02 0.69 -10.09
CA TYR A 64 -5.08 1.97 -10.79
C TYR A 64 -6.11 2.94 -10.21
N ILE A 65 -7.26 2.45 -9.73
CA ILE A 65 -8.20 3.27 -8.97
C ILE A 65 -7.52 3.83 -7.72
N GLY A 66 -6.82 2.99 -6.96
CA GLY A 66 -6.07 3.41 -5.78
C GLY A 66 -5.00 4.45 -6.09
N ILE A 67 -4.23 4.25 -7.17
CA ILE A 67 -3.22 5.22 -7.64
C ILE A 67 -3.90 6.52 -8.04
N GLY A 68 -5.01 6.49 -8.78
CA GLY A 68 -5.73 7.69 -9.20
C GLY A 68 -6.22 8.51 -8.01
N LEU A 69 -6.89 7.86 -7.05
CA LEU A 69 -7.36 8.51 -5.83
C LEU A 69 -6.19 9.04 -4.97
N GLY A 70 -5.12 8.27 -4.84
CA GLY A 70 -3.92 8.65 -4.11
C GLY A 70 -3.23 9.86 -4.73
N THR A 71 -3.08 9.88 -6.06
CA THR A 71 -2.48 10.98 -6.81
C THR A 71 -3.35 12.23 -6.74
N ALA A 72 -4.67 12.12 -6.88
CA ALA A 72 -5.58 13.26 -6.74
C ALA A 72 -5.49 13.87 -5.33
N THR A 73 -5.55 13.02 -4.30
CA THR A 73 -5.43 13.44 -2.89
C THR A 73 -4.06 14.06 -2.60
N GLY A 74 -2.99 13.43 -3.09
CA GLY A 74 -1.61 13.93 -2.96
C GLY A 74 -1.40 15.27 -3.66
N GLY A 75 -2.00 15.46 -4.83
CA GLY A 75 -1.95 16.72 -5.58
C GLY A 75 -2.63 17.87 -4.83
N VAL A 76 -3.77 17.63 -4.19
CA VAL A 76 -4.43 18.63 -3.33
C VAL A 76 -3.58 18.96 -2.09
N LEU A 77 -2.92 17.96 -1.52
CA LEU A 77 -2.18 18.10 -0.26
C LEU A 77 -0.71 18.51 -0.43
N VAL A 78 -0.18 18.59 -1.65
CA VAL A 78 1.26 18.82 -1.89
C VAL A 78 1.76 20.13 -1.27
N SER A 79 0.91 21.17 -1.27
CA SER A 79 1.20 22.48 -0.67
C SER A 79 1.14 22.47 0.86
N SER A 80 0.56 21.45 1.48
CA SER A 80 0.41 21.32 2.94
C SER A 80 1.65 20.77 3.64
N GLY A 81 2.71 20.44 2.88
CA GLY A 81 3.99 19.97 3.39
C GLY A 81 4.06 18.46 3.67
N ALA A 82 5.29 17.93 3.68
CA ALA A 82 5.55 16.49 3.76
C ALA A 82 5.02 15.81 5.03
N ALA A 83 4.98 16.52 6.16
CA ALA A 83 4.46 16.00 7.42
C ALA A 83 2.95 15.69 7.33
N THR A 84 2.17 16.65 6.81
CA THR A 84 0.72 16.51 6.62
C THR A 84 0.42 15.37 5.64
N MET A 85 1.12 15.33 4.51
CA MET A 85 0.97 14.28 3.50
C MET A 85 1.26 12.88 4.07
N SER A 86 2.38 12.73 4.78
CA SER A 86 2.79 11.44 5.35
C SER A 86 1.83 10.98 6.45
N THR A 87 1.29 11.92 7.24
CA THR A 87 0.30 11.64 8.28
C THR A 87 -1.01 11.16 7.68
N ILE A 88 -1.51 11.85 6.65
CA ILE A 88 -2.73 11.44 5.94
C ILE A 88 -2.54 10.09 5.27
N ALA A 89 -1.40 9.85 4.62
CA ALA A 89 -1.07 8.54 4.03
C ALA A 89 -1.05 7.43 5.08
N ALA A 90 -0.46 7.68 6.26
CA ALA A 90 -0.46 6.72 7.37
C ALA A 90 -1.88 6.46 7.91
N ALA A 91 -2.72 7.50 8.03
CA ALA A 91 -4.11 7.37 8.44
C ALA A 91 -4.94 6.55 7.44
N LEU A 92 -4.77 6.79 6.13
CA LEU A 92 -5.42 6.01 5.07
C LEU A 92 -4.96 4.55 5.03
N ALA A 93 -3.76 4.24 5.54
CA ALA A 93 -3.30 2.86 5.64
C ALA A 93 -4.04 2.07 6.74
N VAL A 94 -4.61 2.73 7.76
CA VAL A 94 -5.33 2.09 8.86
C VAL A 94 -6.52 1.25 8.37
N PRO A 95 -7.48 1.77 7.58
CA PRO A 95 -8.61 0.97 7.09
C PRO A 95 -8.17 -0.22 6.21
N ALA A 96 -7.09 -0.07 5.45
CA ALA A 96 -6.54 -1.19 4.67
C ALA A 96 -5.97 -2.30 5.58
N LEU A 97 -5.27 -1.91 6.65
CA LEU A 97 -4.73 -2.85 7.64
C LEU A 97 -5.83 -3.52 8.46
N THR A 98 -6.88 -2.80 8.85
CA THR A 98 -8.02 -3.39 9.56
C THR A 98 -8.77 -4.38 8.67
N TRP A 99 -9.01 -4.03 7.41
CA TRP A 99 -9.59 -4.97 6.43
C TRP A 99 -8.75 -6.23 6.28
N LEU A 100 -7.43 -6.07 6.16
CA LEU A 100 -6.51 -7.20 6.08
C LEU A 100 -6.56 -8.06 7.35
N ALA A 101 -6.57 -7.44 8.53
CA ALA A 101 -6.67 -8.16 9.81
C ALA A 101 -7.96 -8.98 9.91
N VAL A 102 -9.09 -8.41 9.47
CA VAL A 102 -10.41 -9.08 9.47
C VAL A 102 -10.46 -10.22 8.44
N THR A 103 -9.81 -10.08 7.29
CA THR A 103 -9.90 -11.06 6.19
C THR A 103 -8.85 -12.16 6.26
N ARG A 104 -7.71 -11.95 6.95
CA ARG A 104 -6.62 -12.93 7.06
C ARG A 104 -7.10 -14.33 7.49
N GLY A 105 -8.05 -14.41 8.43
CA GLY A 105 -8.58 -15.68 8.96
C GLY A 105 -9.62 -16.39 8.09
N ARG A 106 -10.14 -15.76 7.03
CA ARG A 106 -11.14 -16.38 6.13
C ARG A 106 -10.50 -17.27 5.06
N THR A 107 -9.23 -17.03 4.74
CA THR A 107 -8.51 -17.70 3.65
C THR A 107 -8.12 -19.16 3.94
N THR A 108 -8.12 -19.60 5.20
CA THR A 108 -7.72 -20.97 5.60
C THR A 108 -8.84 -22.00 5.48
N LYS A 109 -10.08 -21.60 5.14
CA LYS A 109 -11.24 -22.50 5.03
C LYS A 109 -11.65 -22.88 3.60
N ILE A 110 -10.89 -22.51 2.58
CA ILE A 110 -11.16 -22.98 1.21
C ILE A 110 -10.61 -24.41 1.09
N SER A 111 -11.43 -25.37 1.54
CA SER A 111 -11.19 -26.79 1.29
C SER A 111 -11.18 -27.03 -0.22
N PRO A 112 -10.15 -27.70 -0.77
CA PRO A 112 -10.20 -28.13 -2.16
C PRO A 112 -11.35 -29.15 -2.29
N ARG A 113 -12.21 -28.91 -3.27
CA ARG A 113 -13.13 -29.92 -3.82
C ARG A 113 -12.71 -30.16 -5.26
#